data_AF-A0A4R5NRQ4-F1
#
_entry.id   AF-A0A4R5NRQ4-F1
#
_cell.length_a   1.000
_cell.length_b   1.000
_cell.length_c   1.000
_cell.angle_alpha   90.00
_cell.angle_beta   90.00
_cell.angle_gamma   90.00
#
_symmetry.space_group_name_H-M   'P 1'
#
loop_
_entity.id
_entity.type
_entity.pdbx_description
1 polymer ?
#
loop_
_entity_poly.entity_id
_entity_poly.type
_entity_poly.pdbx_seq_one_letter_code
_entity_poly.pdbx_strand_id
1 'polypeptide(L)'
;MNKHLTLLIATGSLLTAAIVSMQIPTTVDAKVKITTNQSYKKTSFLINSNRNAYVWNAKYNQKLHNLKNYPRTNFYSTKRVTIRTNHYFGSYYYIHNANNKIKGYVWHGFLIKGTYYKGGFYRYPTFNVLLSNQPYRRGGMSRIGEWDASGVYASSNRIHGTVNQNELKPFATTPALNDQKQALTYLKQNWSYLPEMLNYGQHNGARIVMRKVYYGTNQWLKVPMIDILNGPAISGNWEEINPFAAVLDLSKLPNGAKPIANYDVSQVTVLPLGSRAFDFPDPSAQVTNYNSGPITRIYGNNLGPNHNLSLVDLNRWLHYVPTNDIFKLSNTQPTLKDGIWYFAPSFESGVGSGTHLQQMLNQINPTQSPYYRTMTGEGFIQAHYENGHWHEQFELSTNLPAFNKGNGITLTISKMITKSSGSSSYTTADNANAKIVKHFDSNDADVSDYFFKPANYYETFLNND
;
A
#
# COMPACT_ATOMS: atom_id res chain seq x y z
N MET A 1 -6.47 -54.13 24.90
CA MET A 1 -7.24 -53.65 26.08
C MET A 1 -8.47 -52.91 25.60
N ASN A 2 -9.71 -53.18 25.99
CA ASN A 2 -10.36 -54.27 26.71
C ASN A 2 -11.84 -54.13 26.35
N LYS A 3 -12.52 -55.21 25.96
CA LYS A 3 -13.93 -55.41 26.33
C LYS A 3 -14.12 -56.88 26.64
N HIS A 4 -14.09 -57.18 27.94
CA HIS A 4 -14.47 -58.47 28.48
C HIS A 4 -15.98 -58.65 28.29
N LEU A 5 -16.36 -59.81 27.74
CA LEU A 5 -17.65 -60.41 28.06
C LEU A 5 -17.35 -61.85 28.46
N THR A 6 -17.45 -62.09 29.75
CA THR A 6 -17.26 -63.38 30.40
C THR A 6 -18.52 -64.21 30.17
N LEU A 7 -18.40 -65.40 29.59
CA LEU A 7 -19.42 -66.43 29.74
C LEU A 7 -18.74 -67.78 29.97
N LEU A 8 -19.03 -68.34 31.14
CA LEU A 8 -18.46 -69.54 31.71
C LEU A 8 -19.57 -70.57 31.79
N ILE A 9 -19.53 -71.64 31.00
CA ILE A 9 -20.27 -72.88 31.26
C ILE A 9 -19.37 -74.05 30.90
N ALA A 10 -19.15 -74.92 31.89
CA ALA A 10 -18.40 -76.15 31.79
C ALA A 10 -19.32 -77.35 31.53
N THR A 11 -18.76 -78.32 30.79
CA THR A 11 -19.03 -79.78 30.74
C THR A 11 -20.42 -80.30 30.32
N GLY A 12 -20.43 -81.09 29.23
CA GLY A 12 -21.51 -82.02 28.89
C GLY A 12 -21.51 -82.50 27.43
N SER A 13 -20.69 -83.51 27.13
CA SER A 13 -20.80 -84.60 26.13
C SER A 13 -21.73 -84.53 24.88
N LEU A 14 -21.19 -85.14 23.80
CA LEU A 14 -21.84 -85.79 22.63
C LEU A 14 -21.95 -85.01 21.31
N LEU A 15 -20.88 -85.18 20.51
CA LEU A 15 -20.85 -85.52 19.08
C LEU A 15 -22.10 -85.22 18.23
N THR A 16 -22.00 -84.23 17.35
CA THR A 16 -22.59 -84.28 16.00
C THR A 16 -21.72 -83.46 15.05
N ALA A 17 -21.21 -84.12 14.01
CA ALA A 17 -20.40 -83.50 12.97
C ALA A 17 -21.30 -82.58 12.12
N ALA A 18 -21.24 -81.29 12.37
CA ALA A 18 -21.71 -80.27 11.45
C ALA A 18 -20.51 -79.77 10.64
N ILE A 19 -20.47 -80.11 9.36
CA ILE A 19 -19.60 -79.43 8.39
C ILE A 19 -20.16 -78.01 8.27
N VAL A 20 -19.68 -77.10 9.11
CA VAL A 20 -19.88 -75.67 8.91
C VAL A 20 -18.96 -75.29 7.76
N SER A 21 -19.54 -75.14 6.56
CA SER A 21 -18.89 -74.40 5.49
C SER A 21 -18.61 -72.99 6.00
N MET A 22 -17.38 -72.72 6.41
CA MET A 22 -16.92 -71.37 6.66
C MET A 22 -16.95 -70.62 5.34
N GLN A 23 -18.05 -69.95 5.04
CA GLN A 23 -18.04 -68.84 4.09
C GLN A 23 -17.17 -67.77 4.73
N ILE A 24 -15.90 -67.71 4.31
CA ILE A 24 -15.07 -66.52 4.50
C ILE A 24 -15.88 -65.39 3.85
N PRO A 25 -16.35 -64.38 4.61
CA PRO A 25 -16.97 -63.24 3.96
C PRO A 25 -15.89 -62.61 3.07
N THR A 26 -16.04 -62.77 1.76
CA THR A 26 -15.27 -61.97 0.82
C THR A 26 -15.63 -60.53 1.13
N THR A 27 -14.71 -59.78 1.73
CA THR A 27 -14.84 -58.32 1.81
C THR A 27 -14.82 -57.83 0.37
N VAL A 28 -16.01 -57.63 -0.21
CA VAL A 28 -16.16 -57.00 -1.51
C VAL A 28 -15.56 -55.61 -1.36
N ASP A 29 -14.36 -55.44 -1.90
CA ASP A 29 -13.66 -54.17 -1.93
C ASP A 29 -14.57 -53.18 -2.65
N ALA A 30 -15.11 -52.21 -1.91
CA ALA A 30 -16.15 -51.36 -2.47
C ALA A 30 -15.62 -50.53 -3.62
N LYS A 31 -16.32 -50.62 -4.75
CA LYS A 31 -15.92 -50.00 -6.02
C LYS A 31 -15.86 -48.48 -5.85
N VAL A 32 -14.65 -47.92 -5.97
CA VAL A 32 -14.47 -46.46 -6.02
C VAL A 32 -15.22 -45.90 -7.21
N LYS A 33 -16.16 -44.98 -6.96
CA LYS A 33 -16.90 -44.27 -8.01
C LYS A 33 -16.33 -42.86 -8.16
N ILE A 34 -15.82 -42.57 -9.34
CA ILE A 34 -15.32 -41.24 -9.71
C ILE A 34 -16.29 -40.65 -10.75
N THR A 35 -16.90 -39.51 -10.43
CA THR A 35 -17.83 -38.81 -11.31
C THR A 35 -17.31 -37.41 -11.58
N THR A 36 -17.29 -36.97 -12.84
CA THR A 36 -16.90 -35.59 -13.16
C THR A 36 -18.00 -34.64 -12.69
N ASN A 37 -17.63 -33.69 -11.84
CA ASN A 37 -18.55 -32.66 -11.36
C ASN A 37 -18.50 -31.41 -12.25
N GLN A 38 -17.30 -31.06 -12.71
CA GLN A 38 -17.06 -29.83 -13.46
C GLN A 38 -15.83 -30.01 -14.34
N SER A 39 -15.89 -29.54 -15.58
CA SER A 39 -14.76 -29.45 -16.50
C SER A 39 -14.39 -27.98 -16.74
N TYR A 40 -13.12 -27.71 -17.00
CA TYR A 40 -12.62 -26.36 -17.25
C TYR A 40 -11.30 -26.40 -18.06
N LYS A 41 -10.92 -25.25 -18.62
CA LYS A 41 -9.62 -25.09 -19.31
C LYS A 41 -8.47 -25.44 -18.35
N LYS A 42 -7.38 -26.02 -18.88
CA LYS A 42 -6.18 -26.38 -18.10
C LYS A 42 -5.81 -25.23 -17.15
N THR A 43 -5.97 -25.49 -15.86
CA THR A 43 -5.79 -24.49 -14.79
C THR A 43 -4.63 -24.92 -13.92
N SER A 44 -3.78 -23.96 -13.54
CA SER A 44 -2.69 -24.19 -12.60
C SER A 44 -3.16 -24.01 -11.16
N PHE A 45 -2.64 -24.86 -10.29
CA PHE A 45 -2.92 -24.91 -8.87
C PHE A 45 -1.62 -25.00 -8.07
N LEU A 46 -1.65 -24.38 -6.90
CA LEU A 46 -0.62 -24.46 -5.87
C LEU A 46 -1.19 -25.11 -4.61
N ILE A 47 -0.32 -25.75 -3.83
CA ILE A 47 -0.68 -26.20 -2.49
C ILE A 47 -0.94 -24.99 -1.60
N ASN A 48 -2.03 -25.04 -0.82
CA ASN A 48 -2.37 -24.00 0.15
C ASN A 48 -2.34 -24.51 1.60
N SER A 49 -1.77 -25.68 1.87
CA SER A 49 -1.80 -26.31 3.18
C SER A 49 -0.40 -26.68 3.65
N ASN A 50 -0.15 -26.48 4.95
CA ASN A 50 1.07 -26.98 5.62
C ASN A 50 0.91 -28.41 6.12
N ARG A 51 -0.32 -28.94 6.09
CA ARG A 51 -0.64 -30.29 6.52
C ARG A 51 -0.33 -31.29 5.41
N ASN A 52 -0.30 -32.57 5.77
CA ASN A 52 -0.19 -33.64 4.78
C ASN A 52 -1.34 -33.53 3.75
N ALA A 53 -0.97 -33.44 2.48
CA ALA A 53 -1.89 -33.31 1.35
C ALA A 53 -1.57 -34.41 0.34
N TYR A 54 -2.24 -35.55 0.48
CA TYR A 54 -1.90 -36.74 -0.29
C TYR A 54 -2.52 -36.75 -1.69
N VAL A 55 -1.74 -37.22 -2.64
CA VAL A 55 -2.18 -37.60 -3.99
C VAL A 55 -2.47 -39.08 -3.98
N TRP A 56 -3.69 -39.46 -4.37
CA TRP A 56 -4.16 -40.84 -4.37
C TRP A 56 -4.22 -41.41 -5.78
N ASN A 57 -4.07 -42.72 -5.89
CA ASN A 57 -4.35 -43.45 -7.12
C ASN A 57 -5.87 -43.50 -7.41
N ALA A 58 -6.25 -43.99 -8.60
CA ALA A 58 -7.65 -44.07 -9.01
C ALA A 58 -8.49 -45.06 -8.17
N LYS A 59 -7.84 -46.07 -7.59
CA LYS A 59 -8.47 -47.04 -6.68
C LYS A 59 -8.61 -46.51 -5.24
N TYR A 60 -8.13 -45.30 -4.97
CA TYR A 60 -8.17 -44.63 -3.66
C TYR A 60 -7.66 -45.51 -2.49
N ASN A 61 -6.71 -46.40 -2.75
CA ASN A 61 -6.15 -47.34 -1.77
C ASN A 61 -4.65 -47.13 -1.53
N GLN A 62 -4.01 -46.26 -2.32
CA GLN A 62 -2.58 -45.96 -2.21
C GLN A 62 -2.33 -44.46 -2.28
N LYS A 63 -1.54 -43.96 -1.32
CA LYS A 63 -0.96 -42.61 -1.33
C LYS A 63 0.28 -42.63 -2.22
N LEU A 64 0.24 -41.91 -3.33
CA LEU A 64 1.34 -41.83 -4.30
C LEU A 64 2.36 -40.77 -3.93
N HIS A 65 1.88 -39.59 -3.51
CA HIS A 65 2.72 -38.45 -3.16
C HIS A 65 2.12 -37.67 -2.00
N ASN A 66 2.93 -36.85 -1.35
CA ASN A 66 2.48 -35.85 -0.39
C ASN A 66 2.88 -34.45 -0.90
N LEU A 67 1.90 -33.63 -1.25
CA LEU A 67 2.09 -32.32 -1.87
C LEU A 67 2.82 -31.33 -0.95
N LYS A 68 2.85 -31.56 0.37
CA LYS A 68 3.64 -30.72 1.30
C LYS A 68 5.13 -30.68 0.93
N ASN A 69 5.65 -31.74 0.28
CA ASN A 69 7.04 -31.84 -0.15
C ASN A 69 7.31 -31.12 -1.48
N TYR A 70 6.29 -30.51 -2.09
CA TYR A 70 6.36 -29.87 -3.40
C TYR A 70 5.80 -28.43 -3.38
N PRO A 71 6.23 -27.57 -2.43
CA PRO A 71 5.63 -26.24 -2.25
C PRO A 71 5.85 -25.27 -3.43
N ARG A 72 6.81 -25.57 -4.31
CA ARG A 72 7.17 -24.76 -5.50
C ARG A 72 6.80 -25.44 -6.83
N THR A 73 5.79 -26.31 -6.81
CA THR A 73 5.36 -27.07 -8.00
C THR A 73 4.01 -26.58 -8.51
N ASN A 74 3.94 -26.31 -9.81
CA ASN A 74 2.69 -26.06 -10.51
C ASN A 74 1.99 -27.39 -10.82
N PHE A 75 0.80 -27.56 -10.27
CA PHE A 75 -0.09 -28.69 -10.60
C PHE A 75 -1.14 -28.22 -11.59
N TYR A 76 -1.45 -29.04 -12.59
CA TYR A 76 -2.43 -28.74 -13.61
C TYR A 76 -3.61 -29.68 -13.49
N SER A 77 -4.80 -29.14 -13.70
CA SER A 77 -6.04 -29.91 -13.76
C SER A 77 -6.97 -29.34 -14.83
N THR A 78 -7.81 -30.18 -15.40
CA THR A 78 -8.87 -29.82 -16.36
C THR A 78 -10.28 -30.12 -15.84
N LYS A 79 -10.39 -30.75 -14.65
CA LYS A 79 -11.69 -31.13 -14.09
C LYS A 79 -11.65 -31.32 -12.58
N ARG A 80 -12.80 -31.03 -11.95
CA ARG A 80 -13.15 -31.42 -10.59
C ARG A 80 -14.03 -32.66 -10.63
N VAL A 81 -13.76 -33.63 -9.78
CA VAL A 81 -14.50 -34.88 -9.69
C VAL A 81 -15.04 -35.09 -8.28
N THR A 82 -16.16 -35.81 -8.13
CA THR A 82 -16.53 -36.44 -6.87
C THR A 82 -15.92 -37.82 -6.81
N ILE A 83 -15.24 -38.13 -5.71
CA ILE A 83 -14.84 -39.50 -5.39
C ILE A 83 -15.74 -39.97 -4.26
N ARG A 84 -16.37 -41.12 -4.46
CA ARG A 84 -17.16 -41.83 -3.46
C ARG A 84 -16.58 -43.22 -3.25
N THR A 85 -16.28 -43.52 -1.99
CA THR A 85 -15.95 -44.85 -1.46
C THR A 85 -16.92 -45.15 -0.31
N ASN A 86 -16.78 -46.29 0.37
CA ASN A 86 -17.58 -46.61 1.56
C ASN A 86 -17.36 -45.64 2.73
N HIS A 87 -16.15 -45.07 2.83
CA HIS A 87 -15.75 -44.26 3.98
C HIS A 87 -15.51 -42.78 3.63
N TYR A 88 -15.39 -42.47 2.34
CA TYR A 88 -15.01 -41.14 1.88
C TYR A 88 -15.96 -40.66 0.78
N PHE A 89 -16.39 -39.42 0.93
CA PHE A 89 -17.16 -38.70 -0.08
C PHE A 89 -16.64 -37.26 -0.13
N GLY A 90 -16.26 -36.79 -1.32
CA GLY A 90 -15.77 -35.42 -1.44
C GLY A 90 -15.40 -35.02 -2.86
N SER A 91 -15.08 -33.73 -3.01
CA SER A 91 -14.58 -33.17 -4.27
C SER A 91 -13.05 -33.27 -4.37
N TYR A 92 -12.55 -33.63 -5.54
CA TYR A 92 -11.13 -33.83 -5.81
C TYR A 92 -10.76 -33.18 -7.13
N TYR A 93 -9.50 -32.80 -7.26
CA TYR A 93 -8.87 -32.53 -8.55
C TYR A 93 -8.06 -33.74 -8.97
N TYR A 94 -8.18 -34.16 -10.22
CA TYR A 94 -7.13 -34.94 -10.85
C TYR A 94 -6.03 -33.97 -11.28
N ILE A 95 -4.84 -34.13 -10.71
CA ILE A 95 -3.70 -33.25 -10.98
C ILE A 95 -2.57 -33.98 -11.69
N HIS A 96 -1.76 -33.21 -12.40
CA HIS A 96 -0.44 -33.62 -12.85
C HIS A 96 0.53 -32.45 -12.82
N ASN A 97 1.83 -32.67 -12.60
CA ASN A 97 2.85 -31.65 -12.79
C ASN A 97 3.33 -31.61 -14.26
N ALA A 98 4.19 -30.64 -14.61
CA ALA A 98 4.61 -30.41 -16.00
C ALA A 98 5.25 -31.63 -16.69
N ASN A 99 6.02 -32.43 -15.95
CA ASN A 99 6.68 -33.63 -16.47
C ASN A 99 5.90 -34.94 -16.21
N ASN A 100 4.66 -34.84 -15.74
CA ASN A 100 3.76 -35.97 -15.44
C ASN A 100 4.28 -37.00 -14.41
N LYS A 101 5.35 -36.69 -13.66
CA LYS A 101 5.89 -37.57 -12.61
C LYS A 101 5.03 -37.58 -11.34
N ILE A 102 4.33 -36.49 -11.06
CA ILE A 102 3.41 -36.39 -9.92
C ILE A 102 2.01 -36.25 -10.49
N LYS A 103 1.18 -37.29 -10.35
CA LYS A 103 -0.20 -37.29 -10.84
C LYS A 103 -1.13 -38.15 -9.99
N GLY A 104 -2.42 -37.80 -9.98
CA GLY A 104 -3.45 -38.53 -9.24
C GLY A 104 -4.51 -37.61 -8.66
N TYR A 105 -5.29 -38.12 -7.71
CA TYR A 105 -6.42 -37.40 -7.12
C TYR A 105 -6.03 -36.77 -5.79
N VAL A 106 -6.31 -35.48 -5.63
CA VAL A 106 -6.08 -34.74 -4.39
C VAL A 106 -7.34 -33.99 -3.99
N TRP A 107 -7.64 -33.98 -2.68
CA TRP A 107 -8.79 -33.26 -2.16
C TRP A 107 -8.72 -31.78 -2.55
N HIS A 108 -9.82 -31.25 -3.08
CA HIS A 108 -9.82 -29.94 -3.72
C HIS A 108 -9.40 -28.80 -2.77
N GLY A 109 -9.69 -28.93 -1.47
CA GLY A 109 -9.42 -27.88 -0.50
C GLY A 109 -7.96 -27.73 -0.05
N PHE A 110 -7.07 -28.65 -0.46
CA PHE A 110 -5.61 -28.51 -0.32
C PHE A 110 -4.94 -27.73 -1.45
N LEU A 111 -5.72 -27.36 -2.46
CA LEU A 111 -5.24 -26.64 -3.63
C LEU A 111 -5.96 -25.29 -3.75
N ILE A 112 -5.22 -24.33 -4.27
CA ILE A 112 -5.75 -23.04 -4.70
C ILE A 112 -5.34 -22.77 -6.14
N LYS A 113 -6.20 -22.10 -6.92
CA LYS A 113 -5.83 -21.64 -8.25
C LYS A 113 -4.68 -20.64 -8.14
N GLY A 114 -3.58 -20.92 -8.81
CA GLY A 114 -2.39 -20.09 -8.73
C GLY A 114 -1.24 -20.64 -9.53
N THR A 115 -0.18 -19.85 -9.64
CA THR A 115 1.01 -20.22 -10.42
C THR A 115 2.26 -19.77 -9.71
N TYR A 116 3.20 -20.68 -9.56
CA TYR A 116 4.56 -20.43 -9.13
C TYR A 116 5.43 -20.04 -10.33
N TYR A 117 6.20 -18.97 -10.15
CA TYR A 117 7.27 -18.56 -11.04
C TYR A 117 8.61 -18.75 -10.33
N LYS A 118 9.61 -19.22 -11.09
CA LYS A 118 11.00 -19.36 -10.60
C LYS A 118 11.47 -18.05 -9.96
N GLY A 119 12.13 -18.17 -8.81
CA GLY A 119 12.56 -17.03 -8.00
C GLY A 119 11.79 -16.87 -6.67
N GLY A 120 10.79 -17.71 -6.41
CA GLY A 120 9.99 -17.61 -5.18
C GLY A 120 8.75 -16.75 -5.33
N PHE A 121 8.18 -16.64 -6.53
CA PHE A 121 7.04 -15.77 -6.80
C PHE A 121 5.77 -16.57 -7.05
N TYR A 122 4.65 -16.09 -6.54
CA TYR A 122 3.36 -16.77 -6.59
C TYR A 122 2.26 -15.82 -7.07
N ARG A 123 1.43 -16.29 -8.00
CA ARG A 123 0.24 -15.58 -8.50
C ARG A 123 -1.02 -16.27 -8.00
N TYR A 124 -2.01 -15.48 -7.54
CA TYR A 124 -3.30 -16.00 -7.05
C TYR A 124 -4.47 -15.20 -7.66
N PRO A 125 -4.95 -15.59 -8.85
CA PRO A 125 -5.97 -14.85 -9.58
C PRO A 125 -7.30 -14.73 -8.83
N THR A 126 -7.65 -15.74 -8.02
CA THR A 126 -8.88 -15.73 -7.21
C THR A 126 -8.86 -14.69 -6.09
N PHE A 127 -7.70 -14.11 -5.80
CA PHE A 127 -7.50 -13.12 -4.75
C PHE A 127 -7.11 -11.74 -5.30
N ASN A 128 -7.17 -11.51 -6.62
CA ASN A 128 -6.63 -10.30 -7.26
C ASN A 128 -5.12 -10.05 -6.96
N VAL A 129 -4.36 -11.08 -6.58
CA VAL A 129 -2.91 -10.98 -6.35
C VAL A 129 -2.18 -11.28 -7.66
N LEU A 130 -1.55 -10.26 -8.24
CA LEU A 130 -0.79 -10.38 -9.48
C LEU A 130 0.50 -11.20 -9.28
N LEU A 131 1.20 -10.91 -8.19
CA LEU A 131 2.42 -11.60 -7.77
C LEU A 131 2.69 -11.38 -6.28
N SER A 132 3.27 -12.37 -5.62
CA SER A 132 3.66 -12.32 -4.20
C SER A 132 4.99 -13.01 -4.02
N ASN A 133 5.86 -12.51 -3.15
CA ASN A 133 7.08 -13.21 -2.74
C ASN A 133 6.83 -14.18 -1.57
N GLN A 134 5.59 -14.26 -1.07
CA GLN A 134 5.12 -15.23 -0.07
C GLN A 134 4.03 -16.16 -0.64
N PRO A 135 4.01 -17.45 -0.26
CA PRO A 135 2.95 -18.36 -0.65
C PRO A 135 1.70 -18.19 0.24
N TYR A 136 0.51 -18.36 -0.34
CA TYR A 136 -0.74 -18.44 0.41
C TYR A 136 -0.83 -19.77 1.19
N ARG A 137 -1.21 -19.70 2.46
CA ARG A 137 -1.40 -20.87 3.34
C ARG A 137 -2.70 -20.76 4.13
N ARG A 138 -3.60 -21.72 3.90
CA ARG A 138 -4.90 -21.89 4.56
C ARG A 138 -4.70 -22.36 6.01
N GLY A 139 -5.21 -21.58 6.96
CA GLY A 139 -5.25 -21.95 8.39
C GLY A 139 -4.05 -21.51 9.25
N GLY A 140 -3.14 -20.68 8.72
CA GLY A 140 -2.18 -19.93 9.56
C GLY A 140 -2.75 -18.61 10.09
N MET A 141 -3.79 -18.10 9.45
CA MET A 141 -4.37 -16.78 9.67
C MET A 141 -5.73 -16.97 10.31
N SER A 142 -6.04 -16.18 11.33
CA SER A 142 -7.32 -16.28 12.05
C SER A 142 -8.52 -15.95 11.15
N ARG A 143 -8.29 -15.32 9.97
CA ARG A 143 -9.34 -14.95 9.00
C ARG A 143 -8.87 -15.17 7.56
N ILE A 144 -9.74 -15.77 6.74
CA ILE A 144 -9.53 -15.94 5.28
C ILE A 144 -9.48 -14.58 4.54
N GLY A 145 -9.99 -13.50 5.16
CA GLY A 145 -10.14 -12.18 4.56
C GLY A 145 -8.86 -11.38 4.28
N GLU A 146 -7.71 -11.76 4.86
CA GLU A 146 -6.45 -10.98 4.74
C GLU A 146 -5.68 -11.26 3.43
N TRP A 147 -5.94 -12.40 2.78
CA TRP A 147 -5.48 -12.65 1.40
C TRP A 147 -6.52 -12.28 0.35
N ASP A 148 -7.77 -12.11 0.76
CA ASP A 148 -8.85 -11.82 -0.16
C ASP A 148 -8.86 -10.33 -0.53
N ALA A 149 -7.96 -9.90 -1.40
CA ALA A 149 -8.06 -8.59 -2.05
C ALA A 149 -9.20 -8.54 -3.10
N SER A 150 -10.06 -9.56 -3.17
CA SER A 150 -11.29 -9.56 -3.97
C SER A 150 -12.54 -9.13 -3.18
N GLY A 151 -12.47 -8.97 -1.85
CA GLY A 151 -13.56 -8.51 -0.98
C GLY A 151 -13.11 -7.74 0.28
N VAL A 152 -14.01 -6.88 0.82
CA VAL A 152 -13.88 -5.92 1.96
C VAL A 152 -12.74 -4.88 1.87
N TYR A 153 -11.52 -5.27 1.45
CA TYR A 153 -10.38 -4.37 1.18
C TYR A 153 -10.13 -4.15 -0.32
N ALA A 154 -11.16 -4.39 -1.15
CA ALA A 154 -11.02 -4.32 -2.60
C ALA A 154 -10.77 -2.89 -3.11
N SER A 155 -10.95 -1.88 -2.27
CA SER A 155 -10.68 -0.47 -2.55
C SER A 155 -9.32 -0.08 -1.96
N SER A 156 -8.60 0.79 -2.66
CA SER A 156 -7.43 1.44 -2.10
C SER A 156 -7.88 2.36 -0.97
N ASN A 157 -7.28 2.17 0.21
CA ASN A 157 -7.40 3.10 1.32
C ASN A 157 -6.22 4.07 1.36
N ARG A 158 -5.35 4.06 0.33
CA ARG A 158 -4.13 4.87 0.30
C ARG A 158 -4.18 5.97 -0.75
N ILE A 159 -4.81 5.67 -1.88
CA ILE A 159 -5.02 6.62 -2.96
C ILE A 159 -6.25 7.44 -2.59
N HIS A 160 -5.99 8.62 -2.02
CA HIS A 160 -6.99 9.59 -1.61
C HIS A 160 -7.06 10.76 -2.58
N GLY A 161 -7.92 11.73 -2.29
CA GLY A 161 -8.08 12.91 -3.13
C GLY A 161 -8.90 12.66 -4.39
N THR A 162 -8.75 13.56 -5.35
CA THR A 162 -9.49 13.52 -6.62
C THR A 162 -8.65 12.85 -7.68
N VAL A 163 -9.26 11.92 -8.42
CA VAL A 163 -8.60 11.09 -9.43
C VAL A 163 -9.18 11.41 -10.79
N ASN A 164 -8.33 11.62 -11.79
CA ASN A 164 -8.76 11.76 -13.18
C ASN A 164 -8.79 10.38 -13.84
N GLN A 165 -9.95 9.95 -14.34
CA GLN A 165 -10.11 8.63 -14.96
C GLN A 165 -9.15 8.40 -16.14
N ASN A 166 -9.01 9.41 -17.01
CA ASN A 166 -8.24 9.27 -18.25
C ASN A 166 -6.75 9.16 -17.94
N GLU A 167 -6.28 10.02 -17.05
CA GLU A 167 -4.87 10.10 -16.66
C GLU A 167 -4.47 8.98 -15.68
N LEU A 168 -5.42 8.40 -14.94
CA LEU A 168 -5.17 7.19 -14.13
C LEU A 168 -5.09 5.91 -14.99
N LYS A 169 -5.76 5.89 -16.15
CA LYS A 169 -5.92 4.68 -16.97
C LYS A 169 -4.60 3.97 -17.34
N PRO A 170 -3.49 4.67 -17.67
CA PRO A 170 -2.20 4.02 -17.90
C PRO A 170 -1.71 3.20 -16.71
N PHE A 171 -1.96 3.67 -15.49
CA PHE A 171 -1.61 3.00 -14.24
C PHE A 171 -2.59 1.88 -13.85
N ALA A 172 -3.78 1.84 -14.45
CA ALA A 172 -4.81 0.83 -14.17
C ALA A 172 -4.66 -0.48 -14.96
N THR A 173 -3.44 -0.80 -15.40
CA THR A 173 -3.14 -1.99 -16.21
C THR A 173 -2.37 -3.04 -15.41
N THR A 174 -2.36 -4.29 -15.88
CA THR A 174 -1.51 -5.33 -15.27
C THR A 174 -0.07 -5.08 -15.71
N PRO A 175 0.88 -4.81 -14.78
CA PRO A 175 2.28 -4.56 -15.16
C PRO A 175 2.93 -5.78 -15.81
N ALA A 176 4.00 -5.59 -16.57
CA ALA A 176 4.77 -6.70 -17.12
C ALA A 176 5.34 -7.60 -16.01
N LEU A 177 5.44 -8.91 -16.25
CA LEU A 177 5.92 -9.87 -15.24
C LEU A 177 7.35 -9.54 -14.76
N ASN A 178 8.19 -8.99 -15.63
CA ASN A 178 9.55 -8.59 -15.27
C ASN A 178 9.54 -7.41 -14.29
N ASP A 179 8.69 -6.41 -14.51
CA ASP A 179 8.53 -5.28 -13.59
C ASP A 179 7.94 -5.73 -12.25
N GLN A 180 6.95 -6.64 -12.28
CA GLN A 180 6.41 -7.24 -11.05
C GLN A 180 7.50 -7.94 -10.22
N LYS A 181 8.39 -8.70 -10.90
CA LYS A 181 9.51 -9.37 -10.24
C LYS A 181 10.58 -8.38 -9.77
N GLN A 182 10.85 -7.32 -10.52
CA GLN A 182 11.82 -6.29 -10.16
C GLN A 182 11.44 -5.66 -8.81
N ALA A 183 10.22 -5.12 -8.72
CA ALA A 183 9.72 -4.49 -7.49
C ALA A 183 9.74 -5.46 -6.29
N LEU A 184 9.23 -6.69 -6.46
CA LEU A 184 9.19 -7.66 -5.36
C LEU A 184 10.56 -8.23 -4.98
N THR A 185 11.51 -8.29 -5.91
CA THR A 185 12.89 -8.68 -5.61
C THR A 185 13.58 -7.59 -4.80
N TYR A 186 13.38 -6.33 -5.19
CA TYR A 186 13.89 -5.18 -4.47
C TYR A 186 13.37 -5.15 -3.04
N LEU A 187 12.05 -5.26 -2.84
CA LEU A 187 11.45 -5.27 -1.50
C LEU A 187 11.86 -6.47 -0.65
N LYS A 188 12.22 -7.62 -1.25
CA LYS A 188 12.67 -8.80 -0.49
C LYS A 188 13.96 -8.55 0.30
N GLN A 189 14.75 -7.55 -0.09
CA GLN A 189 16.00 -7.20 0.59
C GLN A 189 15.71 -6.22 1.73
N ASN A 190 16.55 -6.23 2.76
CA ASN A 190 16.44 -5.29 3.86
C ASN A 190 17.20 -4.00 3.53
N TRP A 191 16.54 -2.87 3.63
CA TRP A 191 17.08 -1.56 3.27
C TRP A 191 16.81 -0.56 4.39
N SER A 192 17.86 -0.06 5.03
CA SER A 192 17.75 0.92 6.13
C SER A 192 17.19 2.28 5.69
N TYR A 193 17.17 2.53 4.39
CA TYR A 193 16.83 3.82 3.79
C TYR A 193 15.49 3.82 3.06
N LEU A 194 14.71 2.73 3.13
CA LEU A 194 13.32 2.76 2.67
C LEU A 194 12.46 3.66 3.57
N PRO A 195 11.38 4.24 3.02
CA PRO A 195 10.36 4.86 3.85
C PRO A 195 9.84 3.88 4.88
N GLU A 196 9.51 4.37 6.06
CA GLU A 196 9.15 3.51 7.20
C GLU A 196 7.98 2.57 6.86
N MET A 197 7.03 3.03 6.04
CA MET A 197 5.87 2.21 5.67
C MET A 197 6.22 1.03 4.76
N LEU A 198 7.28 1.14 3.94
CA LEU A 198 7.80 0.00 3.17
C LEU A 198 8.61 -0.98 4.03
N ASN A 199 9.07 -0.53 5.20
CA ASN A 199 9.73 -1.35 6.23
C ASN A 199 8.79 -1.76 7.38
N TYR A 200 7.49 -1.48 7.25
CA TYR A 200 6.53 -1.63 8.35
C TYR A 200 6.49 -3.06 8.89
N GLY A 201 6.50 -3.21 10.22
CA GLY A 201 6.30 -4.50 10.86
C GLY A 201 7.37 -5.58 10.58
N GLN A 202 8.62 -5.16 10.35
CA GLN A 202 9.77 -6.02 9.97
C GLN A 202 9.69 -6.62 8.56
N HIS A 203 8.71 -6.22 7.74
CA HIS A 203 8.50 -6.64 6.35
C HIS A 203 8.88 -8.11 6.03
N ASN A 204 8.00 -9.05 6.34
CA ASN A 204 8.24 -10.48 6.07
C ASN A 204 7.90 -10.90 4.64
N GLY A 205 7.31 -10.02 3.84
CA GLY A 205 6.91 -10.31 2.48
C GLY A 205 6.12 -9.20 1.83
N ALA A 206 6.16 -9.15 0.50
CA ALA A 206 5.48 -8.17 -0.33
C ALA A 206 4.64 -8.87 -1.40
N ARG A 207 3.55 -8.23 -1.78
CA ARG A 207 2.72 -8.66 -2.92
C ARG A 207 2.19 -7.47 -3.69
N ILE A 208 1.83 -7.74 -4.94
CA ILE A 208 1.17 -6.80 -5.84
C ILE A 208 -0.29 -7.24 -5.96
N VAL A 209 -1.20 -6.33 -5.62
CA VAL A 209 -2.65 -6.56 -5.66
C VAL A 209 -3.34 -5.52 -6.53
N MET A 210 -4.41 -5.91 -7.21
CA MET A 210 -5.24 -4.96 -7.95
C MET A 210 -6.35 -4.42 -7.05
N ARG A 211 -6.28 -3.13 -6.68
CA ARG A 211 -7.27 -2.45 -5.83
C ARG A 211 -8.07 -1.41 -6.61
N LYS A 212 -9.34 -1.26 -6.27
CA LYS A 212 -10.24 -0.25 -6.84
C LYS A 212 -9.84 1.13 -6.35
N VAL A 213 -9.74 2.07 -7.27
CA VAL A 213 -9.62 3.50 -7.00
C VAL A 213 -10.84 4.16 -7.59
N TYR A 214 -11.58 4.90 -6.78
CA TYR A 214 -12.79 5.58 -7.20
C TYR A 214 -12.43 6.95 -7.76
N TYR A 215 -13.03 7.29 -8.89
CA TYR A 215 -12.95 8.63 -9.50
C TYR A 215 -14.34 9.30 -9.57
N GLY A 216 -15.38 8.60 -9.12
CA GLY A 216 -16.75 9.09 -9.04
C GLY A 216 -17.62 8.12 -8.24
N THR A 217 -18.87 8.50 -7.97
CA THR A 217 -19.82 7.65 -7.24
C THR A 217 -20.02 6.33 -7.99
N ASN A 218 -19.64 5.21 -7.36
CA ASN A 218 -19.65 3.87 -7.94
C ASN A 218 -18.81 3.68 -9.22
N GLN A 219 -17.99 4.65 -9.58
CA GLN A 219 -17.11 4.61 -10.74
C GLN A 219 -15.66 4.41 -10.28
N TRP A 220 -15.04 3.33 -10.77
CA TRP A 220 -13.70 2.93 -10.33
C TRP A 220 -12.88 2.27 -11.45
N LEU A 221 -11.56 2.36 -11.30
CA LEU A 221 -10.58 1.57 -12.03
C LEU A 221 -9.80 0.70 -11.03
N LYS A 222 -9.16 -0.38 -11.49
CA LYS A 222 -8.25 -1.15 -10.63
C LYS A 222 -6.81 -0.79 -10.92
N VAL A 223 -6.06 -0.42 -9.91
CA VAL A 223 -4.64 -0.11 -10.01
C VAL A 223 -3.81 -1.14 -9.22
N PRO A 224 -2.59 -1.45 -9.67
CA PRO A 224 -1.66 -2.30 -8.93
C PRO A 224 -1.09 -1.53 -7.73
N MET A 225 -1.28 -2.10 -6.54
CA MET A 225 -0.78 -1.61 -5.26
C MET A 225 0.20 -2.61 -4.65
N ILE A 226 1.12 -2.11 -3.84
CA ILE A 226 2.00 -2.91 -3.00
C ILE A 226 1.35 -3.10 -1.64
N ASP A 227 1.19 -4.37 -1.25
CA ASP A 227 0.92 -4.73 0.13
C ASP A 227 2.21 -5.32 0.77
N ILE A 228 2.43 -4.99 2.04
CA ILE A 228 3.51 -5.49 2.89
C ILE A 228 2.89 -6.36 3.99
N LEU A 229 3.47 -7.53 4.21
CA LEU A 229 3.09 -8.43 5.28
C LEU A 229 3.69 -7.94 6.60
N ASN A 230 2.80 -7.47 7.47
CA ASN A 230 3.08 -7.09 8.85
C ASN A 230 2.89 -8.31 9.77
N GLY A 231 3.94 -8.69 10.50
CA GLY A 231 3.90 -9.83 11.42
C GLY A 231 4.27 -11.18 10.77
N PRO A 232 4.10 -12.30 11.50
CA PRO A 232 4.66 -13.59 11.09
C PRO A 232 4.14 -14.08 9.74
N ALA A 233 4.98 -14.80 8.98
CA ALA A 233 4.68 -15.35 7.65
C ALA A 233 3.37 -16.18 7.54
N ILE A 234 2.87 -16.67 8.68
CA ILE A 234 1.68 -17.51 8.74
C ILE A 234 0.44 -16.79 9.25
N SER A 235 0.54 -15.68 9.98
CA SER A 235 -0.56 -15.05 10.72
C SER A 235 -0.54 -13.51 10.65
N GLY A 236 0.33 -12.95 9.81
CA GLY A 236 0.49 -11.51 9.66
C GLY A 236 -0.56 -10.90 8.73
N ASN A 237 -0.90 -9.64 9.00
CA ASN A 237 -1.83 -8.87 8.19
C ASN A 237 -1.10 -8.29 6.97
N TRP A 238 -1.79 -8.23 5.84
CA TRP A 238 -1.27 -7.55 4.65
C TRP A 238 -1.76 -6.10 4.66
N GLU A 239 -0.83 -5.18 4.80
CA GLU A 239 -1.10 -3.74 4.84
C GLU A 239 -0.83 -3.14 3.46
N GLU A 240 -1.74 -2.28 3.00
CA GLU A 240 -1.56 -1.50 1.78
C GLU A 240 -0.59 -0.36 2.03
N ILE A 241 0.47 -0.25 1.22
CA ILE A 241 1.55 0.72 1.48
C ILE A 241 1.66 1.81 0.40
N ASN A 242 1.91 1.43 -0.85
CA ASN A 242 2.18 2.38 -1.93
C ASN A 242 1.67 1.85 -3.28
N PRO A 243 1.39 2.71 -4.28
CA PRO A 243 1.20 2.24 -5.64
C PRO A 243 2.42 1.51 -6.16
N PHE A 244 2.16 0.54 -7.03
CA PHE A 244 3.22 -0.23 -7.67
C PHE A 244 4.19 0.65 -8.47
N ALA A 245 3.70 1.72 -9.10
CA ALA A 245 4.51 2.64 -9.90
C ALA A 245 5.66 3.27 -9.09
N ALA A 246 5.36 3.84 -7.91
CA ALA A 246 6.36 4.43 -7.03
C ALA A 246 7.47 3.46 -6.62
N VAL A 247 7.08 2.23 -6.26
CA VAL A 247 8.06 1.19 -5.88
C VAL A 247 8.85 0.68 -7.08
N LEU A 248 8.23 0.61 -8.26
CA LEU A 248 8.93 0.23 -9.48
C LEU A 248 9.99 1.28 -9.84
N ASP A 249 9.64 2.56 -9.84
CA ASP A 249 10.56 3.65 -10.14
C ASP A 249 11.72 3.66 -9.14
N LEU A 250 11.43 3.55 -7.84
CA LEU A 250 12.43 3.39 -6.80
C LEU A 250 13.40 2.25 -7.14
N SER A 251 12.88 1.07 -7.46
CA SER A 251 13.68 -0.14 -7.76
C SER A 251 14.49 -0.06 -9.07
N LYS A 252 14.21 0.93 -9.92
CA LYS A 252 14.89 1.15 -11.21
C LYS A 252 15.90 2.28 -11.16
N LEU A 253 15.98 3.02 -10.05
CA LEU A 253 16.94 4.11 -9.93
C LEU A 253 18.38 3.59 -10.10
N PRO A 254 19.23 4.31 -10.87
CA PRO A 254 20.56 3.84 -11.26
C PRO A 254 21.52 3.67 -10.09
N ASN A 255 21.27 4.36 -8.97
CA ASN A 255 22.06 4.29 -7.74
C ASN A 255 21.61 3.17 -6.78
N GLY A 256 20.78 2.23 -7.26
CA GLY A 256 20.24 1.14 -6.44
C GLY A 256 19.26 1.63 -5.37
N ALA A 257 18.50 2.69 -5.68
CA ALA A 257 17.49 3.29 -4.80
C ALA A 257 18.03 3.93 -3.50
N LYS A 258 19.33 4.18 -3.41
CA LYS A 258 19.89 4.92 -2.28
C LYS A 258 19.39 6.38 -2.33
N PRO A 259 19.07 7.01 -1.19
CA PRO A 259 18.75 8.42 -1.18
C PRO A 259 19.92 9.25 -1.71
N ILE A 260 19.62 10.20 -2.59
CA ILE A 260 20.55 11.26 -3.00
C ILE A 260 20.59 12.40 -1.98
N ALA A 261 19.59 12.48 -1.09
CA ALA A 261 19.60 13.35 0.07
C ALA A 261 18.83 12.72 1.24
N ASN A 262 19.27 13.02 2.46
CA ASN A 262 18.66 12.59 3.73
C ASN A 262 18.66 13.75 4.71
N TYR A 263 17.55 13.95 5.42
CA TYR A 263 17.29 15.13 6.25
C TYR A 263 16.90 14.72 7.67
N ASP A 264 17.44 15.45 8.64
CA ASP A 264 17.08 15.36 10.04
C ASP A 264 16.09 16.47 10.39
N VAL A 265 14.89 16.09 10.79
CA VAL A 265 13.79 17.02 11.09
C VAL A 265 14.06 17.89 12.32
N SER A 266 15.05 17.56 13.16
CA SER A 266 15.50 18.46 14.23
C SER A 266 16.37 19.61 13.72
N GLN A 267 16.96 19.46 12.53
CA GLN A 267 17.90 20.44 11.96
C GLN A 267 17.29 21.23 10.82
N VAL A 268 16.53 20.57 9.95
CA VAL A 268 15.99 21.15 8.73
C VAL A 268 14.60 20.59 8.45
N THR A 269 13.68 21.48 8.11
CA THR A 269 12.39 21.12 7.54
C THR A 269 12.49 21.23 6.02
N VAL A 270 12.15 20.14 5.33
CA VAL A 270 12.08 20.09 3.88
C VAL A 270 10.65 19.83 3.46
N LEU A 271 10.06 20.66 2.60
CA LEU A 271 8.64 20.62 2.26
C LEU A 271 8.44 20.81 0.76
N PRO A 272 7.44 20.14 0.15
CA PRO A 272 6.91 20.58 -1.13
C PRO A 272 6.05 21.84 -0.91
N LEU A 273 6.35 22.93 -1.61
CA LEU A 273 5.54 24.15 -1.55
C LEU A 273 4.10 23.87 -2.01
N GLY A 274 3.12 24.37 -1.24
CA GLY A 274 1.70 24.13 -1.49
C GLY A 274 1.22 22.71 -1.17
N SER A 275 1.95 21.98 -0.32
CA SER A 275 1.64 20.60 0.12
C SER A 275 1.44 19.61 -1.03
N ARG A 276 2.08 19.86 -2.17
CA ARG A 276 1.85 19.08 -3.39
C ARG A 276 2.65 17.79 -3.39
N ALA A 277 1.92 16.67 -3.42
CA ALA A 277 2.50 15.35 -3.57
C ALA A 277 1.53 14.41 -4.29
N PHE A 278 2.08 13.52 -5.12
CA PHE A 278 1.34 12.61 -5.98
C PHE A 278 1.71 11.16 -5.68
N ASP A 279 0.76 10.23 -5.80
CA ASP A 279 1.05 8.80 -5.63
C ASP A 279 1.50 8.12 -6.94
N PHE A 280 1.30 8.82 -8.07
CA PHE A 280 1.68 8.38 -9.41
C PHE A 280 2.72 9.34 -10.00
N PRO A 281 3.60 8.85 -10.90
CA PRO A 281 4.56 9.69 -11.62
C PRO A 281 3.85 10.52 -12.71
N ASP A 282 2.62 10.98 -12.47
CA ASP A 282 1.85 11.84 -13.34
C ASP A 282 0.93 12.73 -12.48
N PRO A 283 1.26 14.03 -12.35
CA PRO A 283 0.51 14.99 -11.55
C PRO A 283 -0.94 15.19 -11.99
N SER A 284 -1.29 14.77 -13.22
CA SER A 284 -2.65 14.86 -13.75
C SER A 284 -3.53 13.65 -13.38
N ALA A 285 -2.93 12.54 -12.97
CA ALA A 285 -3.64 11.30 -12.59
C ALA A 285 -4.42 11.44 -11.28
N GLN A 286 -3.87 12.22 -10.35
CA GLN A 286 -4.42 12.36 -9.00
C GLN A 286 -3.91 13.64 -8.37
N VAL A 287 -4.77 14.30 -7.59
CA VAL A 287 -4.36 15.33 -6.64
C VAL A 287 -4.94 15.00 -5.29
N THR A 288 -4.09 15.01 -4.26
CA THR A 288 -4.47 14.70 -2.88
C THR A 288 -3.80 15.67 -1.91
N ASN A 289 -4.47 15.90 -0.80
CA ASN A 289 -3.94 16.68 0.30
C ASN A 289 -3.16 15.74 1.21
N TYR A 290 -1.84 15.80 1.14
CA TYR A 290 -1.02 15.31 2.22
C TYR A 290 -0.76 16.48 3.15
N ASN A 291 -1.18 16.36 4.41
CA ASN A 291 -0.66 17.21 5.47
C ASN A 291 0.85 16.97 5.47
N SER A 292 1.59 17.88 4.83
CA SER A 292 2.80 17.57 4.05
C SER A 292 4.02 17.45 4.94
N GLY A 293 3.93 16.59 5.96
CA GLY A 293 5.01 16.22 6.86
C GLY A 293 6.31 16.04 6.08
N PRO A 294 7.46 16.35 6.69
CA PRO A 294 8.61 16.79 5.96
C PRO A 294 9.14 15.68 5.04
N ILE A 295 9.73 16.10 3.93
CA ILE A 295 10.56 15.25 3.11
C ILE A 295 11.78 14.87 3.96
N THR A 296 11.92 13.59 4.28
CA THR A 296 13.09 13.11 5.02
C THR A 296 14.15 12.57 4.08
N ARG A 297 13.78 12.14 2.87
CA ARG A 297 14.70 11.60 1.86
C ARG A 297 14.26 11.97 0.46
N ILE A 298 15.24 12.16 -0.42
CA ILE A 298 15.03 12.23 -1.86
C ILE A 298 15.77 11.05 -2.48
N TYR A 299 15.08 10.24 -3.27
CA TYR A 299 15.64 9.05 -3.91
C TYR A 299 16.15 9.33 -5.32
N GLY A 300 15.41 10.11 -6.10
CA GLY A 300 15.76 10.46 -7.46
C GLY A 300 14.94 11.62 -7.98
N ASN A 301 15.43 12.26 -9.04
CA ASN A 301 14.83 13.40 -9.73
C ASN A 301 14.57 13.04 -11.20
N ASN A 302 14.03 14.00 -11.96
CA ASN A 302 13.78 13.89 -13.41
C ASN A 302 12.77 12.79 -13.77
N LEU A 303 11.80 12.56 -12.87
CA LEU A 303 10.72 11.60 -13.03
C LEU A 303 9.46 12.27 -13.60
N GLY A 304 8.52 11.43 -14.03
CA GLY A 304 7.25 11.83 -14.63
C GLY A 304 7.36 12.34 -16.07
N PRO A 305 6.21 12.59 -16.75
CA PRO A 305 6.15 13.01 -18.14
C PRO A 305 6.97 14.25 -18.47
N ASN A 306 7.00 15.22 -17.55
CA ASN A 306 7.65 16.51 -17.72
C ASN A 306 9.10 16.53 -17.19
N HIS A 307 9.61 15.40 -16.69
CA HIS A 307 10.94 15.29 -16.07
C HIS A 307 11.21 16.32 -14.96
N ASN A 308 10.17 16.71 -14.23
CA ASN A 308 10.22 17.74 -13.19
C ASN A 308 9.79 17.20 -11.82
N LEU A 309 9.67 15.88 -11.66
CA LEU A 309 9.31 15.27 -10.38
C LEU A 309 10.51 14.62 -9.70
N SER A 310 10.49 14.69 -8.37
CA SER A 310 11.36 13.94 -7.48
C SER A 310 10.57 12.87 -6.74
N LEU A 311 11.14 11.68 -6.60
CA LEU A 311 10.62 10.63 -5.73
C LEU A 311 11.20 10.79 -4.34
N VAL A 312 10.34 10.93 -3.34
CA VAL A 312 10.71 11.31 -1.97
C VAL A 312 10.08 10.41 -0.93
N ASP A 313 10.72 10.33 0.24
CA ASP A 313 10.09 9.89 1.49
C ASP A 313 9.41 11.11 2.11
N LEU A 314 8.08 11.15 2.01
CA LEU A 314 7.23 12.20 2.54
C LEU A 314 6.22 11.56 3.49
N ASN A 315 6.23 12.01 4.75
CA ASN A 315 5.36 11.48 5.79
C ASN A 315 5.43 9.93 5.92
N ARG A 316 6.60 9.31 5.74
CA ARG A 316 6.84 7.85 5.85
C ARG A 316 6.45 7.01 4.63
N TRP A 317 5.96 7.63 3.54
CA TRP A 317 5.58 6.96 2.29
C TRP A 317 6.37 7.49 1.11
N LEU A 318 6.45 6.69 0.03
CA LEU A 318 6.91 7.20 -1.27
C LEU A 318 5.87 8.13 -1.89
N HIS A 319 6.32 9.30 -2.32
CA HIS A 319 5.54 10.27 -3.08
C HIS A 319 6.37 10.90 -4.19
N TYR A 320 5.69 11.39 -5.23
CA TYR A 320 6.29 12.27 -6.22
C TYR A 320 5.96 13.72 -5.86
N VAL A 321 6.95 14.60 -5.92
CA VAL A 321 6.79 16.04 -5.67
C VAL A 321 7.46 16.81 -6.79
N PRO A 322 6.94 17.99 -7.19
CA PRO A 322 7.65 18.83 -8.16
C PRO A 322 9.04 19.22 -7.61
N THR A 323 10.09 18.99 -8.39
CA THR A 323 11.49 19.15 -7.96
C THR A 323 11.80 20.60 -7.58
N ASN A 324 11.29 21.57 -8.33
CA ASN A 324 11.52 23.00 -8.07
C ASN A 324 10.82 23.50 -6.80
N ASP A 325 9.77 22.80 -6.36
CA ASP A 325 9.02 23.18 -5.17
C ASP A 325 9.51 22.50 -3.90
N ILE A 326 10.61 21.73 -3.95
CA ILE A 326 11.26 21.19 -2.76
C ILE A 326 12.03 22.31 -2.06
N PHE A 327 11.44 22.82 -0.98
CA PHE A 327 12.01 23.91 -0.21
C PHE A 327 12.60 23.45 1.12
N LYS A 328 13.69 24.09 1.55
CA LYS A 328 14.46 23.74 2.74
C LYS A 328 14.56 24.95 3.66
N LEU A 329 14.25 24.75 4.93
CA LEU A 329 14.35 25.77 5.97
C LEU A 329 15.03 25.20 7.20
N SER A 330 15.92 25.98 7.80
CA SER A 330 16.54 25.61 9.06
C SER A 330 15.48 25.59 10.18
N ASN A 331 15.54 24.57 11.03
CA ASN A 331 14.77 24.49 12.29
C ASN A 331 15.57 25.04 13.48
N THR A 332 16.84 25.40 13.29
CA THR A 332 17.69 25.88 14.39
C THR A 332 17.92 27.38 14.33
N GLN A 333 17.80 28.00 13.15
CA GLN A 333 18.04 29.43 12.95
C GLN A 333 17.12 30.02 11.86
N PRO A 334 16.59 31.24 12.06
CA PRO A 334 15.89 32.00 11.03
C PRO A 334 16.70 32.20 9.75
N THR A 335 16.03 32.17 8.59
CA THR A 335 16.65 32.48 7.30
C THR A 335 16.21 33.87 6.81
N LEU A 336 17.15 34.82 6.66
CA LEU A 336 16.87 36.11 6.03
C LEU A 336 17.10 35.99 4.52
N LYS A 337 16.06 36.24 3.72
CA LYS A 337 16.14 36.22 2.25
C LYS A 337 15.29 37.36 1.68
N ASP A 338 15.87 38.13 0.77
CA ASP A 338 15.19 39.24 0.07
C ASP A 338 14.45 40.21 1.03
N GLY A 339 15.07 40.49 2.18
CA GLY A 339 14.53 41.39 3.20
C GLY A 339 13.38 40.81 4.03
N ILE A 340 13.17 39.49 4.04
CA ILE A 340 12.12 38.82 4.82
C ILE A 340 12.74 37.65 5.62
N TRP A 341 12.37 37.53 6.89
CA TRP A 341 12.72 36.36 7.71
C TRP A 341 11.79 35.19 7.40
N TYR A 342 12.33 33.99 7.19
CA TYR A 342 11.56 32.78 6.95
C TYR A 342 11.74 31.79 8.09
N PHE A 343 10.61 31.25 8.56
CA PHE A 343 10.56 30.22 9.60
C PHE A 343 9.96 28.94 9.05
N ALA A 344 10.61 27.83 9.41
CA ALA A 344 10.07 26.51 9.19
C ALA A 344 8.88 26.21 10.12
N PRO A 345 7.91 25.41 9.68
CA PRO A 345 7.07 24.69 10.62
C PRO A 345 7.88 23.56 11.30
N SER A 346 7.55 23.28 12.56
CA SER A 346 8.20 22.19 13.30
C SER A 346 7.49 20.85 13.06
N PHE A 347 8.30 19.82 12.83
CA PHE A 347 7.88 18.42 12.80
C PHE A 347 8.67 17.56 13.79
N GLU A 348 9.39 18.21 14.70
CA GLU A 348 10.15 17.52 15.73
C GLU A 348 9.19 16.92 16.76
N SER A 349 9.42 15.65 17.08
CA SER A 349 8.58 14.92 18.03
C SER A 349 8.63 15.59 19.41
N GLY A 350 7.46 15.97 19.94
CA GLY A 350 7.36 16.57 21.26
C GLY A 350 7.60 18.08 21.32
N VAL A 351 7.86 18.73 20.18
CA VAL A 351 8.00 20.19 20.09
C VAL A 351 6.71 20.81 19.55
N GLY A 352 6.06 21.66 20.36
CA GLY A 352 4.86 22.37 19.95
C GLY A 352 5.16 23.48 18.93
N SER A 353 4.29 23.67 17.94
CA SER A 353 4.44 24.69 16.89
C SER A 353 4.60 26.12 17.45
N GLY A 354 3.81 26.48 18.45
CA GLY A 354 3.92 27.78 19.13
C GLY A 354 5.26 27.97 19.85
N THR A 355 5.73 26.93 20.55
CA THR A 355 7.03 26.94 21.23
C THR A 355 8.17 27.14 20.23
N HIS A 356 8.14 26.40 19.12
CA HIS A 356 9.14 26.52 18.07
C HIS A 356 9.15 27.91 17.43
N LEU A 357 7.98 28.46 17.11
CA LEU A 357 7.87 29.82 16.56
C LEU A 357 8.46 30.86 17.51
N GLN A 358 8.16 30.78 18.82
CA GLN A 358 8.72 31.71 19.81
C GLN A 358 10.25 31.59 19.90
N GLN A 359 10.81 30.39 19.81
CA GLN A 359 12.26 30.19 19.76
C GLN A 359 12.91 30.83 18.54
N MET A 360 12.25 30.78 17.37
CA MET A 360 12.74 31.44 16.14
C MET A 360 12.60 32.96 16.23
N LEU A 361 11.49 33.47 16.76
CA LEU A 361 11.24 34.91 16.91
C LEU A 361 12.26 35.59 17.83
N ASN A 362 12.70 34.91 18.89
CA ASN A 362 13.72 35.43 19.81
C ASN A 362 15.11 35.58 19.17
N GLN A 363 15.31 35.07 17.94
CA GLN A 363 16.60 35.12 17.24
C GLN A 363 16.65 36.19 16.13
N ILE A 364 15.52 36.81 15.77
CA ILE A 364 15.49 37.83 14.71
C ILE A 364 15.52 39.25 15.27
N ASN A 365 16.05 40.18 14.47
CA ASN A 365 16.07 41.59 14.78
C ASN A 365 15.13 42.37 13.84
N PRO A 366 14.05 43.00 14.34
CA PRO A 366 13.12 43.77 13.53
C PRO A 366 13.75 44.95 12.78
N THR A 367 14.91 45.46 13.21
CA THR A 367 15.61 46.53 12.48
C THR A 367 16.30 46.04 11.20
N GLN A 368 16.60 44.74 11.10
CA GLN A 368 17.15 44.13 9.89
C GLN A 368 16.05 43.84 8.86
N SER A 369 14.88 43.44 9.34
CA SER A 369 13.67 43.37 8.54
C SER A 369 12.45 43.44 9.46
N PRO A 370 11.45 44.28 9.15
CA PRO A 370 10.20 44.34 9.89
C PRO A 370 9.22 43.25 9.44
N TYR A 371 9.64 42.28 8.60
CA TYR A 371 8.77 41.23 8.07
C TYR A 371 9.29 39.83 8.37
N TYR A 372 8.38 38.94 8.75
CA TYR A 372 8.64 37.50 8.71
C TYR A 372 7.52 36.73 7.99
N ARG A 373 7.87 35.54 7.52
CA ARG A 373 6.96 34.53 6.98
C ARG A 373 7.11 33.22 7.74
N THR A 374 6.02 32.77 8.34
CA THR A 374 5.91 31.40 8.85
C THR A 374 5.38 30.53 7.72
N MET A 375 6.21 29.59 7.27
CA MET A 375 5.83 28.70 6.19
C MET A 375 4.83 27.66 6.71
N THR A 376 3.78 27.42 5.95
CA THR A 376 2.80 26.36 6.22
C THR A 376 2.95 25.28 5.16
N GLY A 377 2.20 24.17 5.27
CA GLY A 377 2.16 23.20 4.19
C GLY A 377 1.65 23.85 2.89
N GLU A 378 0.57 24.63 3.00
CA GLU A 378 -0.21 25.13 1.87
C GLU A 378 0.30 26.48 1.34
N GLY A 379 1.21 27.15 2.04
CA GLY A 379 1.40 28.58 1.90
C GLY A 379 2.36 29.20 2.91
N PHE A 380 2.06 30.44 3.30
CA PHE A 380 2.74 31.10 4.42
C PHE A 380 1.83 32.16 5.05
N ILE A 381 2.10 32.47 6.32
CA ILE A 381 1.54 33.63 7.01
C ILE A 381 2.63 34.70 7.10
N GLN A 382 2.35 35.92 6.63
CA GLN A 382 3.25 37.04 6.76
C GLN A 382 2.85 37.90 7.96
N ALA A 383 3.84 38.35 8.73
CA ALA A 383 3.68 39.32 9.80
C ALA A 383 4.59 40.52 9.63
N HIS A 384 4.17 41.64 10.23
CA HIS A 384 4.89 42.90 10.25
C HIS A 384 5.14 43.36 11.68
N TYR A 385 6.33 43.88 11.96
CA TYR A 385 6.70 44.44 13.24
C TYR A 385 6.32 45.91 13.33
N GLU A 386 5.43 46.25 14.24
CA GLU A 386 4.97 47.61 14.46
C GLU A 386 4.65 47.84 15.93
N ASN A 387 5.01 49.02 16.45
CA ASN A 387 4.68 49.44 17.83
C ASN A 387 5.15 48.44 18.90
N GLY A 388 6.32 47.82 18.69
CA GLY A 388 6.91 46.89 19.65
C GLY A 388 6.43 45.43 19.52
N HIS A 389 5.49 45.15 18.62
CA HIS A 389 4.84 43.85 18.50
C HIS A 389 4.77 43.35 17.05
N TRP A 390 4.71 42.03 16.88
CA TRP A 390 4.47 41.39 15.60
C TRP A 390 2.96 41.26 15.35
N HIS A 391 2.51 41.64 14.16
CA HIS A 391 1.11 41.57 13.72
C HIS A 391 1.03 40.76 12.44
N GLU A 392 0.25 39.68 12.44
CA GLU A 392 -0.02 38.91 11.22
C GLU A 392 -0.84 39.78 10.24
N GLN A 393 -0.36 39.94 9.01
CA GLN A 393 -0.96 40.82 8.01
C GLN A 393 -1.89 40.05 7.08
N PHE A 394 -1.39 38.95 6.51
CA PHE A 394 -2.12 38.13 5.55
C PHE A 394 -1.58 36.69 5.52
N GLU A 395 -2.40 35.80 4.99
CA GLU A 395 -2.03 34.45 4.60
C GLU A 395 -2.02 34.37 3.07
N LEU A 396 -0.93 33.82 2.50
CA LEU A 396 -0.93 33.29 1.15
C LEU A 396 -1.19 31.79 1.26
N SER A 397 -2.19 31.29 0.55
CA SER A 397 -2.51 29.87 0.50
C SER A 397 -2.62 29.40 -0.95
N THR A 398 -2.21 28.17 -1.22
CA THR A 398 -2.65 27.45 -2.41
C THR A 398 -4.06 26.95 -2.17
N ASN A 399 -4.88 26.88 -3.22
CA ASN A 399 -6.14 26.20 -3.13
C ASN A 399 -5.88 24.79 -2.63
N LEU A 400 -6.46 24.45 -1.49
CA LEU A 400 -6.77 23.07 -1.20
C LEU A 400 -7.61 22.60 -2.38
N PRO A 401 -7.19 21.61 -3.18
CA PRO A 401 -7.92 21.15 -4.35
C PRO A 401 -9.27 20.55 -3.93
N ALA A 402 -10.24 21.42 -3.65
CA ALA A 402 -11.64 21.11 -3.70
C ALA A 402 -11.98 21.01 -5.19
N PHE A 403 -11.88 19.78 -5.70
CA PHE A 403 -12.44 19.34 -6.97
C PHE A 403 -12.25 20.36 -8.12
N ASN A 404 -11.01 20.68 -8.51
CA ASN A 404 -10.82 21.43 -9.75
C ASN A 404 -11.08 20.49 -10.92
N LYS A 405 -12.20 20.68 -11.61
CA LYS A 405 -12.46 20.08 -12.94
C LYS A 405 -11.40 20.45 -13.99
N GLY A 406 -10.47 21.36 -13.67
CA GLY A 406 -9.48 21.94 -14.58
C GLY A 406 -8.00 21.58 -14.35
N ASN A 407 -7.64 20.70 -13.40
CA ASN A 407 -6.23 20.36 -13.13
C ASN A 407 -5.30 21.58 -12.94
N GLY A 408 -5.44 22.35 -11.86
CA GLY A 408 -4.63 23.56 -11.68
C GLY A 408 -4.51 24.06 -10.25
N ILE A 409 -3.50 24.91 -10.04
CA ILE A 409 -3.17 25.54 -8.76
C ILE A 409 -3.63 27.00 -8.79
N THR A 410 -4.29 27.45 -7.74
CA THR A 410 -4.65 28.84 -7.53
C THR A 410 -4.01 29.31 -6.24
N LEU A 411 -3.23 30.39 -6.31
CA LEU A 411 -2.73 31.10 -5.15
C LEU A 411 -3.73 32.18 -4.74
N THR A 412 -4.14 32.15 -3.48
CA THR A 412 -5.04 33.11 -2.88
C THR A 412 -4.38 33.84 -1.72
N ILE A 413 -4.67 35.13 -1.59
CA ILE A 413 -4.25 35.94 -0.46
C ILE A 413 -5.48 36.35 0.36
N SER A 414 -5.39 36.14 1.67
CA SER A 414 -6.44 36.45 2.65
C SER A 414 -5.87 37.38 3.71
N LYS A 415 -6.55 38.48 4.01
CA LYS A 415 -6.18 39.36 5.13
C LYS A 415 -6.36 38.63 6.46
N MET A 416 -5.46 38.85 7.42
CA MET A 416 -5.65 38.34 8.77
C MET A 416 -6.61 39.24 9.54
N ILE A 417 -7.62 38.64 10.16
CA ILE A 417 -8.65 39.31 10.96
C ILE A 417 -8.71 38.71 12.35
N THR A 418 -9.05 39.54 13.34
CA THR A 418 -9.34 39.07 14.69
C THR A 418 -10.81 38.68 14.80
N LYS A 419 -11.07 37.43 15.21
CA LYS A 419 -12.40 36.95 15.56
C LYS A 419 -12.51 36.77 17.08
N SER A 420 -13.71 37.00 17.59
CA SER A 420 -14.03 36.78 19.00
C SER A 420 -15.05 35.65 19.13
N SER A 421 -14.80 34.74 20.06
CA SER A 421 -15.71 33.65 20.43
C SER A 421 -15.83 33.61 21.96
N GLY A 422 -16.93 34.14 22.49
CA GLY A 422 -17.07 34.34 23.93
C GLY A 422 -16.05 35.36 24.45
N SER A 423 -15.31 35.01 25.49
CA SER A 423 -14.25 35.84 26.09
C SER A 423 -12.87 35.68 25.42
N SER A 424 -12.76 34.87 24.37
CA SER A 424 -11.49 34.61 23.68
C SER A 424 -11.46 35.30 22.31
N SER A 425 -10.33 35.92 21.99
CA SER A 425 -10.02 36.47 20.66
C SER A 425 -8.89 35.68 20.01
N TYR A 426 -8.98 35.44 18.70
CA TYR A 426 -7.95 34.77 17.92
C TYR A 426 -7.83 35.37 16.51
N THR A 427 -6.62 35.32 15.95
CA THR A 427 -6.35 35.79 14.59
C THR A 427 -6.56 34.65 13.60
N THR A 428 -7.18 34.94 12.46
CA THR A 428 -7.44 33.96 11.40
C THR A 428 -7.55 34.63 10.03
N ALA A 429 -7.32 33.89 8.96
CA ALA A 429 -7.47 34.39 7.61
C ALA A 429 -8.94 34.64 7.24
N ASP A 430 -9.21 35.78 6.59
CA ASP A 430 -10.52 36.13 6.04
C ASP A 430 -10.76 35.46 4.68
N ASN A 431 -10.87 34.13 4.69
CA ASN A 431 -11.01 33.34 3.48
C ASN A 431 -12.29 33.65 2.66
N ALA A 432 -13.27 34.33 3.25
CA ALA A 432 -14.47 34.77 2.53
C ALA A 432 -14.17 35.90 1.52
N ASN A 433 -13.13 36.70 1.80
CA ASN A 433 -12.71 37.83 0.97
C ASN A 433 -11.32 37.58 0.34
N ALA A 434 -10.95 36.30 0.18
CA ALA A 434 -9.68 35.92 -0.44
C ALA A 434 -9.60 36.41 -1.89
N LYS A 435 -8.45 37.00 -2.27
CA LYS A 435 -8.18 37.49 -3.64
C LYS A 435 -7.25 36.53 -4.37
N ILE A 436 -7.49 36.32 -5.66
CA ILE A 436 -6.63 35.47 -6.50
C ILE A 436 -5.35 36.24 -6.83
N VAL A 437 -4.20 35.68 -6.46
CA VAL A 437 -2.88 36.18 -6.85
C VAL A 437 -2.49 35.63 -8.23
N LYS A 438 -2.66 34.32 -8.43
CA LYS A 438 -2.30 33.64 -9.68
C LYS A 438 -3.03 32.31 -9.83
N HIS A 439 -3.43 31.99 -11.05
CA HIS A 439 -3.85 30.65 -11.44
C HIS A 439 -2.79 30.01 -12.35
N PHE A 440 -2.59 28.71 -12.19
CA PHE A 440 -1.73 27.85 -12.99
C PHE A 440 -2.55 26.67 -13.51
N ASP A 441 -2.43 26.39 -14.80
CA ASP A 441 -3.22 25.34 -15.49
C ASP A 441 -2.67 23.91 -15.29
N SER A 442 -1.64 23.73 -14.45
CA SER A 442 -1.06 22.41 -14.16
C SER A 442 -0.84 22.22 -12.66
N ASN A 443 -0.97 20.97 -12.21
CA ASN A 443 -0.76 20.58 -10.80
C ASN A 443 0.72 20.54 -10.39
N ASP A 444 1.65 20.49 -11.35
CA ASP A 444 3.09 20.49 -11.13
C ASP A 444 3.75 21.80 -11.57
N ALA A 445 2.96 22.86 -11.75
CA ALA A 445 3.49 24.18 -12.07
C ALA A 445 4.38 24.70 -10.92
N ASP A 446 5.53 25.26 -11.28
CA ASP A 446 6.43 25.90 -10.33
C ASP A 446 5.77 27.12 -9.69
N VAL A 447 5.62 27.10 -8.36
CA VAL A 447 5.04 28.23 -7.60
C VAL A 447 6.07 28.94 -6.74
N SER A 448 7.32 28.46 -6.73
CA SER A 448 8.35 28.89 -5.79
C SER A 448 8.57 30.40 -5.81
N ASP A 449 8.55 31.01 -6.99
CA ASP A 449 8.71 32.46 -7.18
C ASP A 449 7.72 33.29 -6.35
N TYR A 450 6.49 32.80 -6.14
CA TYR A 450 5.47 33.53 -5.38
C TYR A 450 5.80 33.48 -3.89
N PHE A 451 6.31 32.36 -3.38
CA PHE A 451 6.67 32.23 -1.96
C PHE A 451 7.81 33.17 -1.53
N PHE A 452 8.58 33.71 -2.48
CA PHE A 452 9.69 34.64 -2.22
C PHE A 452 9.47 36.06 -2.75
N LYS A 453 8.28 36.40 -3.28
CA LYS A 453 8.00 37.80 -3.67
C LYS A 453 8.16 38.74 -2.47
N PRO A 454 8.62 39.99 -2.67
CA PRO A 454 8.72 40.98 -1.60
C PRO A 454 7.35 41.30 -0.98
N ALA A 455 7.33 41.83 0.24
CA ALA A 455 6.09 42.16 0.96
C ALA A 455 5.17 43.11 0.16
N ASN A 456 5.75 44.14 -0.47
CA ASN A 456 5.03 45.14 -1.26
C ASN A 456 4.31 44.57 -2.49
N TYR A 457 4.75 43.43 -3.03
CA TYR A 457 4.05 42.75 -4.12
C TYR A 457 2.63 42.35 -3.66
N TYR A 458 2.52 41.85 -2.43
CA TYR A 458 1.26 41.36 -1.86
C TYR A 458 0.34 42.46 -1.37
N GLU A 459 0.89 43.60 -0.93
CA GLU A 459 0.12 44.78 -0.51
C GLU A 459 -0.80 45.30 -1.62
N THR A 460 -0.40 45.16 -2.89
CA THR A 460 -1.24 45.55 -4.04
C THR A 460 -2.56 44.79 -4.13
N PHE A 461 -2.63 43.57 -3.58
CA PHE A 461 -3.86 42.80 -3.53
C PHE A 461 -4.71 43.20 -2.32
N LEU A 462 -4.08 43.60 -1.21
CA LEU A 462 -4.75 43.96 0.04
C LEU A 462 -5.36 45.37 0.04
N ASN A 463 -4.81 46.30 -0.75
CA ASN A 463 -5.19 47.72 -0.73
C ASN A 463 -6.25 48.13 -1.78
N ASN A 464 -6.64 47.22 -2.68
CA ASN A 464 -7.65 47.48 -3.72
C ASN A 464 -9.06 47.07 -3.27
N ASP A 465 -9.59 47.75 -2.26
CA ASP A 465 -11.02 47.72 -1.89
C ASP A 465 -11.66 49.08 -2.17
#